data_AF-A0A2H6IC83-F1
#
_entry.id   AF-A0A2H6IC83-F1
#
_cell.length_a   1.000
_cell.length_b   1.000
_cell.length_c   1.000
_cell.angle_alpha   90.00
_cell.angle_beta   90.00
_cell.angle_gamma   90.00
#
_symmetry.space_group_name_H-M   'P 1'
#
loop_
_entity.id
_entity.type
_entity.pdbx_description
1 polymer ?
#
loop_
_entity_poly.entity_id
_entity_poly.type
_entity_poly.pdbx_seq_one_letter_code
_entity_poly.pdbx_strand_id
1 'polypeptide(L)'
;MWFLATVGEKPKEKFSIPDNVWVEIVYNFALACHRKLMSREHIIKSLTPLYLGKVASFVIETWESTAAEVEQRLEELCIAFEKGKPYLVERWVEEEKEK
;
A
#
# COMPACT_ATOMS: atom_id res chain seq x y z
N MET A 1 -2.93 12.53 -1.27
CA MET A 1 -2.36 12.26 -2.61
C MET A 1 -1.05 13.00 -2.92
N TRP A 2 -0.63 14.03 -2.16
CA TRP A 2 0.62 14.80 -2.39
C TRP A 2 1.91 13.95 -2.36
N PHE A 3 1.93 12.88 -1.58
CA PHE A 3 3.10 11.99 -1.46
C PHE A 3 3.58 11.40 -2.79
N LEU A 4 2.66 10.94 -3.66
CA LEU A 4 3.03 10.29 -4.93
C LEU A 4 3.75 11.23 -5.90
N ALA A 5 3.45 12.53 -5.87
CA ALA A 5 4.12 13.52 -6.72
C ALA A 5 5.60 13.70 -6.33
N THR A 6 5.90 13.66 -5.03
CA THR A 6 7.26 13.93 -4.50
C THR A 6 8.22 12.75 -4.59
N VAL A 7 7.71 11.54 -4.75
CA VAL A 7 8.52 10.31 -4.73
C VAL A 7 9.31 10.10 -6.02
N GLY A 8 8.80 10.55 -7.16
CA GLY A 8 9.48 10.43 -8.46
C GLY A 8 10.74 11.30 -8.59
N GLU A 9 10.91 12.29 -7.71
CA GLU A 9 12.02 13.24 -7.74
C GLU A 9 13.20 12.83 -6.84
N LYS A 10 13.04 11.81 -5.98
CA LYS A 10 14.08 11.39 -5.05
C LYS A 10 15.15 10.54 -5.75
N PRO A 11 16.44 10.65 -5.34
CA PRO A 11 17.48 9.70 -5.74
C PRO A 11 17.02 8.26 -5.46
N LYS A 12 17.41 7.32 -6.32
CA LYS A 12 17.00 5.91 -6.20
C LYS A 12 17.36 5.33 -4.83
N GLU A 13 18.47 5.75 -4.22
CA GLU A 13 18.89 5.27 -2.89
C GLU A 13 18.05 5.84 -1.74
N LYS A 14 17.18 6.84 -1.99
CA LYS A 14 16.31 7.49 -1.00
C LYS A 14 14.83 7.28 -1.28
N PHE A 15 14.51 6.42 -2.24
CA PHE A 15 13.14 6.05 -2.54
C PHE A 15 12.56 5.22 -1.39
N SER A 16 11.42 5.65 -0.86
CA SER A 16 10.71 4.93 0.20
C SER A 16 9.21 5.15 0.09
N ILE A 17 8.44 4.08 0.28
CA ILE A 17 6.99 4.13 0.48
C ILE A 17 6.71 3.69 1.93
N PRO A 18 6.37 4.65 2.82
CA PRO A 18 6.01 4.37 4.20
C PRO A 18 4.85 3.37 4.31
N ASP A 19 4.87 2.53 5.33
CA ASP A 19 3.91 1.43 5.47
C ASP A 19 2.47 1.94 5.61
N ASN A 20 2.24 3.01 6.38
CA ASN A 20 0.90 3.60 6.51
C ASN A 20 0.34 4.06 5.16
N VAL A 21 1.18 4.63 4.29
CA VAL A 21 0.79 5.06 2.95
C VAL A 21 0.50 3.84 2.06
N TRP A 22 1.34 2.80 2.14
CA TRP A 22 1.11 1.58 1.37
C TRP A 22 -0.20 0.87 1.79
N VAL A 23 -0.47 0.77 3.08
CA VAL A 23 -1.71 0.21 3.63
C VAL A 23 -2.93 0.98 3.13
N GLU A 24 -2.88 2.32 3.20
CA GLU A 24 -3.96 3.18 2.70
C GLU A 24 -4.17 3.00 1.19
N ILE A 25 -3.11 2.87 0.39
CA ILE A 25 -3.20 2.56 -1.05
C ILE A 25 -3.95 1.23 -1.24
N VAL A 26 -3.49 0.15 -0.62
CA VAL A 26 -4.10 -1.19 -0.80
C VAL A 26 -5.57 -1.19 -0.40
N TYR A 27 -5.93 -0.53 0.71
CA TYR A 27 -7.33 -0.44 1.15
C TYR A 27 -8.20 0.40 0.23
N ASN A 28 -7.69 1.52 -0.30
CA ASN A 28 -8.43 2.29 -1.30
C ASN A 28 -8.69 1.48 -2.58
N PHE A 29 -7.73 0.66 -3.01
CA PHE A 29 -7.90 -0.22 -4.17
C PHE A 29 -8.90 -1.36 -3.89
N ALA A 30 -8.89 -1.91 -2.67
CA ALA A 30 -9.88 -2.89 -2.23
C ALA A 30 -11.30 -2.29 -2.23
N LEU A 31 -11.45 -1.08 -1.69
CA LEU A 31 -12.71 -0.33 -1.69
C LEU A 31 -13.16 0.01 -3.11
N ALA A 32 -12.25 0.43 -4.00
CA ALA A 32 -12.58 0.71 -5.40
C ALA A 32 -13.10 -0.54 -6.13
N CYS A 33 -12.51 -1.70 -5.85
CA CYS A 33 -13.00 -2.99 -6.37
C CYS A 33 -14.38 -3.33 -5.82
N HIS A 34 -14.60 -3.14 -4.51
CA HIS A 34 -15.87 -3.41 -3.85
C HIS A 34 -17.00 -2.54 -4.41
N ARG A 35 -16.73 -1.23 -4.55
CA ARG A 35 -17.61 -0.19 -5.09
C ARG A 35 -17.84 -0.26 -6.59
N LYS A 36 -17.08 -1.12 -7.29
CA LYS A 36 -17.10 -1.25 -8.76
C LYS A 36 -16.94 0.10 -9.47
N LEU A 37 -16.06 0.97 -8.97
CA LEU A 37 -15.87 2.33 -9.52
C LEU A 37 -15.40 2.32 -10.98
N MET A 38 -14.72 1.24 -11.40
CA MET A 38 -14.34 0.96 -12.78
C MET A 38 -14.15 -0.55 -12.96
N SER A 39 -13.77 -0.99 -14.16
CA SER A 39 -13.46 -2.41 -14.38
C SER A 39 -12.36 -2.88 -13.42
N ARG A 40 -12.54 -4.07 -12.84
CA ARG A 40 -11.56 -4.67 -11.93
C ARG A 40 -10.17 -4.76 -12.57
N GLU A 41 -10.12 -4.99 -13.87
CA GLU A 41 -8.89 -5.02 -14.65
C GLU A 41 -8.15 -3.67 -14.61
N HIS A 42 -8.84 -2.55 -14.84
CA HIS A 42 -8.21 -1.23 -14.78
C HIS A 42 -7.70 -0.91 -13.37
N ILE A 43 -8.47 -1.25 -12.33
CA ILE A 43 -8.05 -1.07 -10.94
C ILE A 43 -6.74 -1.84 -10.70
N ILE A 44 -6.70 -3.13 -11.00
CA ILE A 44 -5.50 -3.95 -10.76
C ILE A 44 -4.32 -3.47 -11.60
N LYS A 45 -4.52 -3.13 -12.88
CA LYS A 45 -3.45 -2.61 -13.75
C LYS A 45 -2.84 -1.31 -13.22
N SER A 46 -3.66 -0.44 -12.64
CA SER A 46 -3.17 0.81 -12.03
C SER A 46 -2.45 0.60 -10.69
N LEU A 47 -2.68 -0.52 -9.99
CA LEU A 47 -1.95 -0.89 -8.78
C LEU A 47 -0.53 -1.39 -9.08
N THR A 48 -0.34 -2.05 -10.22
CA THR A 48 0.94 -2.67 -10.60
C THR A 48 2.16 -1.75 -10.43
N PRO A 49 2.21 -0.51 -10.96
CA PRO A 49 3.38 0.35 -10.77
C PRO A 49 3.60 0.73 -9.30
N LEU A 50 2.53 0.88 -8.50
CA LEU A 50 2.64 1.19 -7.07
C LEU A 50 3.17 -0.01 -6.28
N TYR A 51 2.76 -1.23 -6.63
CA TYR A 51 3.29 -2.46 -6.06
C TYR A 51 4.79 -2.61 -6.35
N LEU A 52 5.20 -2.40 -7.60
CA LEU A 52 6.61 -2.41 -7.97
C LEU A 52 7.40 -1.36 -7.19
N GLY A 53 6.82 -0.17 -7.00
CA GLY A 53 7.34 0.85 -6.10
C GLY A 53 7.54 0.31 -4.67
N LYS A 54 6.51 -0.29 -4.06
CA LYS A 54 6.64 -0.81 -2.69
C LYS A 54 7.70 -1.91 -2.58
N VAL A 55 7.78 -2.80 -3.57
CA VAL A 55 8.84 -3.83 -3.63
C VAL A 55 10.22 -3.18 -3.69
N ALA A 56 10.41 -2.17 -4.55
CA ALA A 56 11.68 -1.44 -4.61
C ALA A 56 12.02 -0.76 -3.28
N SER A 57 11.05 -0.09 -2.64
CA SER A 57 11.22 0.50 -1.30
C SER A 57 11.68 -0.54 -0.28
N PHE A 58 11.05 -1.71 -0.28
CA PHE A 58 11.37 -2.79 0.65
C PHE A 58 12.79 -3.34 0.41
N VAL A 59 13.14 -3.60 -0.86
CA VAL A 59 14.48 -4.09 -1.23
C VAL A 59 15.58 -3.10 -0.86
N ILE A 60 15.36 -1.80 -1.06
CA ILE A 60 16.31 -0.76 -0.65
C ILE A 60 16.47 -0.74 0.87
N GLU A 61 15.35 -0.82 1.60
CA GLU A 61 15.33 -0.79 3.07
C GLU A 61 16.02 -2.01 3.69
N THR A 62 15.94 -3.18 3.05
CA THR A 62 16.48 -4.43 3.58
C THR A 62 17.75 -4.91 2.86
N TRP A 63 18.44 -4.04 2.11
CA TRP A 63 19.54 -4.45 1.23
C TRP A 63 20.71 -5.12 1.98
N GLU A 64 21.03 -4.61 3.18
CA GLU A 64 22.11 -5.12 4.03
C GLU A 64 21.60 -5.94 5.22
N SER A 65 20.31 -6.27 5.23
CA SER A 65 19.67 -6.99 6.34
C SER A 65 19.90 -8.50 6.27
N THR A 66 19.99 -9.12 7.44
CA THR A 66 19.90 -10.57 7.61
C THR A 66 18.48 -11.07 7.39
N ALA A 67 18.31 -12.39 7.21
CA ALA A 67 16.99 -13.00 7.05
C ALA A 67 16.04 -12.69 8.23
N ALA A 68 16.55 -12.72 9.47
CA ALA A 68 15.74 -12.42 10.66
C ALA A 68 15.28 -10.95 10.70
N GLU A 69 16.14 -10.01 10.28
CA GLU A 69 15.77 -8.59 10.19
C GLU A 69 14.74 -8.34 9.08
N VAL A 70 14.83 -9.06 7.96
CA VAL A 70 13.82 -9.02 6.89
C VAL A 70 12.47 -9.52 7.40
N GLU A 71 12.45 -10.63 8.15
CA GLU A 71 11.23 -11.15 8.76
C GLU A 71 10.61 -10.16 9.75
N GLN A 72 11.42 -9.56 10.62
CA GLN A 72 10.96 -8.52 11.53
C GLN A 72 10.37 -7.32 10.77
N ARG A 73 11.03 -6.89 9.69
CA ARG A 73 10.55 -5.77 8.89
C ARG A 73 9.23 -6.08 8.18
N LEU A 74 9.02 -7.32 7.75
CA LEU A 74 7.73 -7.80 7.22
C LEU A 74 6.65 -7.80 8.31
N GLU A 75 6.99 -8.23 9.52
CA GLU A 75 6.06 -8.22 10.65
C GLU A 75 5.60 -6.80 11.00
N GLU A 76 6.51 -5.82 10.98
CA GLU A 76 6.15 -4.41 11.15
C GLU A 76 5.14 -3.92 10.10
N LEU A 77 5.29 -4.38 8.86
CA LEU A 77 4.33 -4.09 7.79
C LEU A 77 2.98 -4.78 8.04
N CYS A 78 2.97 -6.03 8.51
CA CYS A 78 1.75 -6.74 8.92
C CYS A 78 1.00 -5.97 10.01
N ILE A 79 1.71 -5.53 11.05
CA ILE A 79 1.14 -4.71 12.14
C ILE A 79 0.56 -3.40 11.58
N ALA A 80 1.19 -2.78 10.58
CA ALA A 80 0.65 -1.58 9.94
C ALA A 80 -0.69 -1.87 9.22
N PHE A 81 -0.83 -3.01 8.55
CA PHE A 81 -2.11 -3.45 7.99
C PHE A 81 -3.15 -3.66 9.09
N GLU A 82 -2.81 -4.37 10.17
CA GLU A 82 -3.74 -4.59 11.29
C GLU A 82 -4.24 -3.29 11.90
N LYS A 83 -3.34 -2.33 12.14
CA LYS A 83 -3.67 -0.99 12.64
C LYS A 83 -4.57 -0.21 11.68
N GLY A 84 -4.39 -0.38 10.38
CA GLY A 84 -5.21 0.27 9.36
C GLY A 84 -6.58 -0.38 9.16
N LYS A 85 -6.79 -1.62 9.61
CA LYS A 85 -8.01 -2.40 9.34
C LYS A 85 -9.33 -1.67 9.67
N PRO A 86 -9.46 -0.90 10.77
CA PRO A 86 -10.67 -0.14 11.05
C PRO A 86 -11.10 0.78 9.88
N TYR A 87 -10.13 1.46 9.23
CA TYR A 87 -10.39 2.32 8.06
C TYR A 87 -11.10 1.58 6.93
N LEU A 88 -10.65 0.35 6.64
CA LEU A 88 -11.25 -0.48 5.60
C LEU A 88 -12.65 -0.93 6.01
N VAL A 89 -12.81 -1.46 7.23
CA VAL A 89 -14.07 -2.01 7.72
C VAL A 89 -15.16 -0.94 7.77
N GLU A 90 -14.86 0.23 8.32
CA GLU A 90 -15.81 1.36 8.40
C GLU A 90 -16.36 1.70 7.02
N ARG A 91 -15.48 1.89 6.03
CA ARG A 91 -15.84 2.30 4.66
C ARG A 91 -16.44 1.19 3.81
N TRP A 92 -16.22 -0.06 4.19
CA TRP A 92 -16.82 -1.23 3.54
C TRP A 92 -18.30 -1.33 3.92
N VAL A 93 -18.61 -1.15 5.21
CA VAL A 93 -19.99 -1.24 5.73
C VAL A 93 -20.82 0.00 5.40
N GLU A 94 -20.22 1.19 5.34
CA GLU A 94 -20.90 2.43 4.90
C GLU A 94 -21.60 2.25 3.53
N GLU A 95 -20.96 1.57 2.58
CA GLU A 95 -21.53 1.35 1.26
C GLU A 95 -22.72 0.38 1.27
N GLU A 96 -22.71 -0.63 2.15
CA GLU A 96 -23.83 -1.57 2.27
C GLU A 96 -25.10 -0.90 2.81
N LYS A 97 -24.96 0.21 3.54
CA LYS A 97 -26.10 0.98 4.08
C LYS A 97 -26.68 1.99 3.10
N GLU A 98 -25.90 2.41 2.09
CA GLU A 98 -26.33 3.36 1.06
C GLU A 98 -26.98 2.69 -0.16
N LYS A 99 -26.96 1.35 -0.23
CA LYS A 99 -27.65 0.54 -1.25
C LYS A 99 -29.00 0.02 -0.75
#